data_AF-A0A523NCD4-F1
#
_entry.id   AF-A0A523NCD4-F1
#
_cell.length_a   1.000
_cell.length_b   1.000
_cell.length_c   1.000
_cell.angle_alpha   90.00
_cell.angle_beta   90.00
_cell.angle_gamma   90.00
#
_symmetry.space_group_name_H-M   'P 1'
#
loop_
_entity.id
_entity.type
_entity.pdbx_description
1 polymer ?
#
loop_
_entity_poly.entity_id
_entity_poly.type
_entity_poly.pdbx_seq_one_letter_code
_entity_poly.pdbx_strand_id
1 'polypeptide(L)'
;MMKIFKVLAIIILVGSAKAHVVLDFPVGGETFTAGDTVNIQWHIAITHNLQNWDLTFSPDGGITWQVIQLDLDPSVLNYQWIVPRVSTQQGRIRIYMDNVGTDYQDESGDFTIEVMPITIHVPGDYLTIQEAINISVVGDTIEVHPGTYIENINFNGHSIILTSLFLPFGDSSAISSTIIDGNFLGSVVTFENGEDRTAVITGFTIRNGLAASGGGIYCSNSSPTISNNIIVRNSALEGGGVSCDGANPTITGNTITENTSDSLGGGIFCGNSSNPIITNTLVWNDSAEVGSEIFADGTSIPNITYSNVQGGWSGMGNIDCDPFFCS
;
A
#
# COMPACT_ATOMS: atom_id res chain seq x y z
N MET A 1 79.63 3.45 -1.41
CA MET A 1 79.04 4.80 -1.62
C MET A 1 78.10 4.68 -2.82
N MET A 2 76.82 4.38 -2.56
CA MET A 2 75.88 3.83 -3.54
C MET A 2 74.98 4.94 -4.09
N LYS A 3 74.98 5.12 -5.42
CA LYS A 3 74.08 6.06 -6.13
C LYS A 3 72.66 5.50 -6.11
N ILE A 4 71.70 6.27 -5.60
CA ILE A 4 70.27 5.95 -5.68
C ILE A 4 69.64 6.87 -6.73
N PHE A 5 69.12 6.25 -7.79
CA PHE A 5 68.28 6.87 -8.82
C PHE A 5 66.92 7.22 -8.20
N LYS A 6 66.48 8.47 -8.32
CA LYS A 6 65.07 8.83 -8.12
C LYS A 6 64.34 8.61 -9.45
N VAL A 7 63.47 7.60 -9.47
CA VAL A 7 62.50 7.35 -10.54
C VAL A 7 61.42 8.43 -10.44
N LEU A 8 61.22 9.18 -11.52
CA LEU A 8 60.09 10.10 -11.67
C LEU A 8 58.87 9.25 -12.03
N ALA A 9 57.98 9.03 -11.07
CA ALA A 9 56.69 8.41 -11.34
C ALA A 9 55.79 9.44 -12.03
N ILE A 10 55.57 9.24 -13.34
CA ILE A 10 54.49 9.90 -14.07
C ILE A 10 53.19 9.25 -13.59
N ILE A 11 52.46 9.95 -12.73
CA ILE A 11 51.07 9.64 -12.43
C ILE A 11 50.28 10.01 -13.69
N ILE A 12 49.90 9.00 -14.48
CA ILE A 12 48.88 9.16 -15.51
C ILE A 12 47.57 9.30 -14.75
N LEU A 13 47.14 10.55 -14.53
CA LEU A 13 45.76 10.85 -14.18
C LEU A 13 44.92 10.45 -15.40
N VAL A 14 44.30 9.28 -15.36
CA VAL A 14 43.22 8.96 -16.30
C VAL A 14 42.10 9.90 -15.92
N GLY A 15 42.02 11.05 -16.60
CA GLY A 15 40.93 11.99 -16.41
C GLY A 15 39.64 11.25 -16.69
N SER A 16 38.75 11.18 -15.68
CA SER A 16 37.35 10.89 -15.98
C SER A 16 36.92 11.93 -17.00
N ALA A 17 36.12 11.53 -17.99
CA ALA A 17 35.42 12.48 -18.82
C ALA A 17 34.73 13.46 -17.86
N LYS A 18 35.14 14.73 -17.89
CA LYS A 18 34.54 15.75 -17.02
C LYS A 18 33.08 15.87 -17.46
N ALA A 19 32.15 15.65 -16.54
CA ALA A 19 30.74 15.89 -16.80
C ALA A 19 30.57 17.33 -17.32
N HIS A 20 29.80 17.51 -18.39
CA HIS A 20 29.59 18.84 -19.02
C HIS A 20 28.68 19.73 -18.18
N VAL A 21 27.84 19.11 -17.38
CA VAL A 21 26.98 19.70 -16.36
C VAL A 21 27.34 19.09 -15.01
N VAL A 22 27.21 19.87 -13.95
CA VAL A 22 27.41 19.39 -12.58
C VAL A 22 26.22 19.84 -11.74
N LEU A 23 25.57 18.91 -11.06
CA LEU A 23 24.55 19.19 -10.06
C LEU A 23 25.21 19.81 -8.83
N ASP A 24 24.80 21.03 -8.50
CA ASP A 24 25.24 21.74 -7.29
C ASP A 24 24.31 21.44 -6.10
N PHE A 25 23.04 21.15 -6.38
CA PHE A 25 22.05 20.76 -5.38
C PHE A 25 20.82 20.10 -6.02
N PRO A 26 20.28 19.00 -5.47
CA PRO A 26 20.85 18.20 -4.39
C PRO A 26 22.12 17.44 -4.82
N VAL A 27 23.01 17.15 -3.87
CA VAL A 27 24.25 16.39 -4.11
C VAL A 27 24.26 15.03 -3.43
N GLY A 28 23.29 14.73 -2.56
CA GLY A 28 23.16 13.49 -1.81
C GLY A 28 23.40 13.70 -0.31
N GLY A 29 22.68 12.92 0.50
CA GLY A 29 22.69 12.97 1.96
C GLY A 29 21.69 13.96 2.56
N GLU A 30 20.99 14.75 1.75
CA GLU A 30 19.94 15.65 2.22
C GLU A 30 18.72 14.89 2.75
N THR A 31 17.89 15.59 3.51
CA THR A 31 16.56 15.13 3.91
C THR A 31 15.56 16.21 3.54
N PHE A 32 14.61 15.85 2.67
CA PHE A 32 13.53 16.72 2.23
C PHE A 32 12.21 16.29 2.84
N THR A 33 11.35 17.26 3.14
CA THR A 33 9.96 16.98 3.50
C THR A 33 9.11 17.03 2.25
N ALA A 34 8.27 16.03 2.02
CA ALA A 34 7.34 16.05 0.89
C ALA A 34 6.43 17.29 0.94
N GLY A 35 6.19 17.90 -0.22
CA GLY A 35 5.46 19.16 -0.38
C GLY A 35 6.33 20.42 -0.28
N ASP A 36 7.56 20.32 0.24
CA ASP A 36 8.49 21.45 0.21
C ASP A 36 8.86 21.81 -1.23
N THR A 37 9.15 23.09 -1.45
CA THR A 37 9.74 23.56 -2.71
C THR A 37 11.26 23.58 -2.56
N VAL A 38 11.93 22.72 -3.30
CA VAL A 38 13.39 22.60 -3.38
C VAL A 38 13.88 23.24 -4.67
N ASN A 39 14.91 24.08 -4.58
CA ASN A 39 15.54 24.66 -5.76
C ASN A 39 16.66 23.73 -6.24
N ILE A 40 16.43 22.97 -7.32
CA ILE A 40 17.47 22.18 -7.97
C ILE A 40 18.42 23.16 -8.68
N GLN A 41 19.73 23.01 -8.51
CA GLN A 41 20.74 23.92 -9.07
C GLN A 41 21.87 23.14 -9.73
N TRP A 42 22.36 23.67 -10.85
CA TRP A 42 23.49 23.11 -11.58
C TRP A 42 24.31 24.21 -12.25
N HIS A 43 25.54 23.87 -12.62
CA HIS A 43 26.38 24.72 -13.46
C HIS A 43 26.97 23.96 -14.63
N ILE A 44 27.32 24.72 -15.68
CA ILE A 44 27.95 24.17 -16.88
C ILE A 44 29.46 24.15 -16.68
N ALA A 45 30.01 22.96 -16.47
CA ALA A 45 31.45 22.77 -16.29
C ALA A 45 32.21 22.89 -17.63
N ILE A 46 31.56 22.56 -18.76
CA ILE A 46 32.13 22.69 -20.10
C ILE A 46 31.06 23.20 -21.07
N THR A 47 31.37 24.29 -21.77
CA THR A 47 30.51 24.85 -22.82
C THR A 47 30.21 23.81 -23.89
N HIS A 48 28.94 23.67 -24.23
CA HIS A 48 28.39 22.69 -25.16
C HIS A 48 27.41 23.38 -26.13
N ASN A 49 26.85 22.60 -27.06
CA ASN A 49 25.87 23.10 -28.02
C ASN A 49 24.57 23.47 -27.28
N LEU A 50 23.91 24.57 -27.65
CA LEU A 50 22.68 25.05 -27.00
C LEU A 50 21.50 24.09 -27.25
N GLN A 51 21.39 23.03 -26.46
CA GLN A 51 20.26 22.12 -26.42
C GLN A 51 19.58 22.16 -25.05
N ASN A 52 18.35 21.67 -24.97
CA ASN A 52 17.57 21.75 -23.75
C ASN A 52 18.01 20.73 -22.70
N TRP A 53 17.70 21.01 -21.44
CA TRP A 53 17.90 20.11 -20.32
C TRP A 53 16.60 19.39 -19.94
N ASP A 54 16.74 18.14 -19.52
CA ASP A 54 15.70 17.36 -18.88
C ASP A 54 16.08 17.08 -17.42
N LEU A 55 15.09 17.14 -16.54
CA LEU A 55 15.21 16.81 -15.13
C LEU A 55 14.33 15.61 -14.79
N THR A 56 14.91 14.63 -14.12
CA THR A 56 14.19 13.45 -13.63
C THR A 56 14.50 13.16 -12.16
N PHE A 57 13.52 12.54 -11.50
CA PHE A 57 13.59 12.07 -10.12
C PHE A 57 13.51 10.55 -10.09
N SER A 58 14.34 9.92 -9.27
CA SER A 58 14.30 8.49 -8.99
C SER A 58 14.02 8.27 -7.51
N PRO A 59 12.98 7.52 -7.11
CA PRO A 59 12.78 7.13 -5.72
C PRO A 59 13.56 5.87 -5.31
N ASP A 60 14.20 5.16 -6.22
CA ASP A 60 14.71 3.79 -6.03
C ASP A 60 16.20 3.62 -6.35
N GLY A 61 17.00 4.68 -6.11
CA GLY A 61 18.45 4.64 -6.32
C GLY A 61 18.88 4.59 -7.79
N GLY A 62 17.98 4.94 -8.71
CA GLY A 62 18.23 5.12 -10.13
C GLY A 62 17.72 3.98 -11.00
N ILE A 63 16.88 3.08 -10.47
CA ILE A 63 16.29 1.96 -11.23
C ILE A 63 15.16 2.48 -12.12
N THR A 64 14.29 3.34 -11.60
CA THR A 64 13.22 4.01 -12.35
C THR A 64 13.33 5.53 -12.24
N TRP A 65 12.91 6.23 -13.30
CA TRP A 65 13.01 7.69 -13.39
C TRP A 65 11.68 8.30 -13.79
N GLN A 66 11.23 9.28 -13.01
CA GLN A 66 10.05 10.08 -13.23
C GLN A 66 10.45 11.45 -13.76
N VAL A 67 9.73 11.96 -14.75
CA VAL A 67 9.98 13.29 -15.30
C VAL A 67 9.59 14.36 -14.28
N ILE A 68 10.53 15.24 -13.96
CA ILE A 68 10.23 16.51 -13.25
C ILE A 68 9.87 17.57 -14.28
N GLN A 69 10.72 17.73 -15.30
CA GLN A 69 10.55 18.72 -16.35
C GLN A 69 11.36 18.30 -17.57
N LEU A 70 10.77 18.48 -18.76
CA LEU A 70 11.47 18.30 -20.03
C LEU A 70 11.72 19.66 -20.69
N ASP A 71 12.67 19.69 -21.62
CA ASP A 71 12.89 20.80 -22.55
C ASP A 71 13.18 22.16 -21.88
N LEU A 72 13.93 22.16 -20.77
CA LEU A 72 14.38 23.40 -20.14
C LEU A 72 15.38 24.14 -21.03
N ASP A 73 15.20 25.45 -21.18
CA ASP A 73 16.12 26.29 -21.95
C ASP A 73 17.57 26.15 -21.43
N PRO A 74 18.58 26.02 -22.32
CA PRO A 74 19.97 25.80 -21.91
C PRO A 74 20.56 26.87 -20.99
N SER A 75 19.98 28.08 -20.97
CA SER A 75 20.40 29.18 -20.08
C SER A 75 19.88 29.05 -18.66
N VAL A 76 18.90 28.19 -18.41
CA VAL A 76 18.37 27.89 -17.08
C VAL A 76 19.38 27.02 -16.32
N LEU A 77 19.69 27.45 -15.10
CA LEU A 77 20.65 26.79 -14.20
C LEU A 77 20.02 26.37 -12.86
N ASN A 78 18.70 26.51 -12.75
CA ASN A 78 17.96 26.09 -11.58
C ASN A 78 16.49 25.82 -11.91
N TYR A 79 15.84 24.99 -11.10
CA TYR A 79 14.42 24.68 -11.23
C TYR A 79 13.78 24.51 -9.85
N GLN A 80 12.62 25.16 -9.64
CA GLN A 80 11.83 24.99 -8.43
C GLN A 80 11.02 23.68 -8.52
N TRP A 81 11.46 22.68 -7.78
CA TRP A 81 10.84 21.37 -7.71
C TRP A 81 10.00 21.24 -6.44
N ILE A 82 8.73 20.83 -6.58
CA ILE A 82 7.90 20.44 -5.45
C ILE A 82 8.21 18.98 -5.14
N VAL A 83 8.72 18.72 -3.95
CA VAL A 83 9.10 17.37 -3.52
C VAL A 83 7.85 16.48 -3.49
N PRO A 84 7.82 15.36 -4.22
CA PRO A 84 6.64 14.50 -4.30
C PRO A 84 6.41 13.79 -2.97
N ARG A 85 5.16 13.36 -2.73
CA ARG A 85 4.83 12.48 -1.60
C ARG A 85 5.29 11.05 -1.90
N VAL A 86 6.59 10.80 -1.80
CA VAL A 86 7.19 9.46 -1.95
C VAL A 86 8.25 9.29 -0.86
N SER A 87 8.00 8.37 0.09
CA SER A 87 8.98 8.07 1.14
C SER A 87 10.13 7.25 0.58
N THR A 88 11.36 7.76 0.68
CA THR A 88 12.56 7.04 0.22
C THR A 88 13.82 7.50 0.94
N GLN A 89 14.80 6.61 1.05
CA GLN A 89 16.19 6.92 1.47
C GLN A 89 17.17 6.87 0.29
N GLN A 90 16.67 6.62 -0.92
CA GLN A 90 17.44 6.43 -2.15
C GLN A 90 16.91 7.37 -3.25
N GLY A 91 16.44 8.55 -2.85
CA GLY A 91 16.01 9.59 -3.77
C GLY A 91 17.20 10.12 -4.57
N ARG A 92 17.05 10.28 -5.89
CA ARG A 92 18.07 10.90 -6.75
C ARG A 92 17.45 11.87 -7.74
N ILE A 93 18.21 12.92 -8.08
CA ILE A 93 17.92 13.82 -9.19
C ILE A 93 18.94 13.56 -10.29
N ARG A 94 18.47 13.50 -11.52
CA ARG A 94 19.30 13.49 -12.72
C ARG A 94 18.99 14.71 -13.56
N ILE A 95 20.04 15.38 -14.02
CA ILE A 95 19.96 16.32 -15.12
C ILE A 95 20.67 15.71 -16.32
N TYR A 96 20.04 15.78 -17.49
CA TYR A 96 20.67 15.31 -18.72
C TYR A 96 20.20 16.11 -19.93
N MET A 97 20.95 16.02 -21.03
CA MET A 97 20.50 16.48 -22.34
C MET A 97 20.13 15.28 -23.20
N ASP A 98 19.00 15.35 -23.89
CA ASP A 98 18.68 14.38 -24.94
C ASP A 98 19.51 14.72 -26.19
N ASN A 99 20.71 14.16 -26.29
CA ASN A 99 21.50 14.20 -27.50
C ASN A 99 21.85 12.77 -27.93
N VAL A 100 21.61 12.50 -29.22
CA VAL A 100 21.88 11.22 -29.87
C VAL A 100 23.39 10.94 -29.86
N GLY A 101 23.90 10.34 -28.79
CA GLY A 101 25.25 9.76 -28.72
C GLY A 101 26.31 10.50 -27.89
N THR A 102 25.95 11.48 -27.05
CA THR A 102 26.87 12.05 -26.04
C THR A 102 26.15 12.25 -24.70
N ASP A 103 26.51 11.46 -23.68
CA ASP A 103 25.92 11.56 -22.34
C ASP A 103 26.40 12.84 -21.62
N TYR A 104 25.67 13.94 -21.80
CA TYR A 104 25.77 15.10 -20.93
C TYR A 104 24.78 14.93 -19.80
N GLN A 105 25.23 14.30 -18.71
CA GLN A 105 24.40 14.10 -17.53
C GLN A 105 25.21 14.25 -16.25
N ASP A 106 24.50 14.57 -15.18
CA ASP A 106 24.98 14.38 -13.82
C ASP A 106 23.83 13.89 -12.94
N GLU A 107 24.17 13.19 -11.87
CA GLU A 107 23.24 12.63 -10.90
C GLU A 107 23.66 13.00 -9.49
N SER A 108 22.69 13.31 -8.64
CA SER A 108 22.94 13.44 -7.21
C SER A 108 23.32 12.08 -6.61
N GLY A 109 24.00 12.10 -5.45
CA GLY A 109 23.96 10.96 -4.54
C GLY A 109 22.54 10.72 -3.98
N ASP A 110 22.39 9.64 -3.22
CA ASP A 110 21.12 9.31 -2.56
C ASP A 110 20.77 10.36 -1.49
N PHE A 111 19.55 10.89 -1.54
CA PHE A 111 18.94 11.71 -0.50
C PHE A 111 17.67 11.05 0.06
N THR A 112 17.21 11.55 1.19
CA THR A 112 15.99 11.09 1.86
C THR A 112 14.82 12.03 1.58
N ILE A 113 13.64 11.47 1.31
CA ILE A 113 12.36 12.17 1.37
C ILE A 113 11.55 11.58 2.52
N GLU A 114 11.21 12.41 3.49
CA GLU A 114 10.28 12.10 4.57
C GLU A 114 8.87 12.58 4.20
N VAL A 115 7.87 11.76 4.48
CA VAL A 115 6.47 12.12 4.27
C VAL A 115 5.76 12.14 5.61
N MET A 116 5.07 13.25 5.89
CA MET A 116 4.15 13.30 7.03
C MET A 116 2.83 12.62 6.65
N PRO A 117 2.32 11.72 7.51
CA PRO A 117 0.98 11.17 7.35
C PRO A 117 -0.08 12.25 7.28
N ILE A 118 -1.05 12.07 6.40
CA ILE A 118 -2.23 12.93 6.32
C ILE A 118 -3.52 12.10 6.46
N THR A 119 -4.61 12.81 6.72
CA THR A 119 -5.96 12.26 6.60
C THR A 119 -6.55 12.68 5.25
N ILE A 120 -7.04 11.71 4.49
CA ILE A 120 -7.74 11.88 3.21
C ILE A 120 -9.22 11.57 3.42
N HIS A 121 -10.11 12.46 3.02
CA HIS A 121 -11.55 12.30 3.24
C HIS A 121 -12.29 11.83 2.00
N VAL A 122 -13.16 10.83 2.17
CA VAL A 122 -14.04 10.30 1.12
C VAL A 122 -15.50 10.35 1.62
N PRO A 123 -16.46 10.94 0.89
CA PRO A 123 -16.24 11.81 -0.25
C PRO A 123 -15.79 13.19 0.26
N GLY A 124 -14.76 13.75 -0.35
CA GLY A 124 -14.25 15.07 0.05
C GLY A 124 -13.06 15.47 -0.79
N ASP A 125 -11.90 14.92 -0.43
CA ASP A 125 -10.66 15.09 -1.18
C ASP A 125 -10.70 14.24 -2.47
N TYR A 126 -11.30 13.05 -2.39
CA TYR A 126 -11.58 12.16 -3.52
C TYR A 126 -13.04 11.72 -3.52
N LEU A 127 -13.53 11.34 -4.69
CA LEU A 127 -14.91 10.87 -4.85
C LEU A 127 -15.07 9.39 -4.51
N THR A 128 -14.04 8.59 -4.76
CA THR A 128 -14.04 7.13 -4.58
C THR A 128 -12.98 6.69 -3.58
N ILE A 129 -13.20 5.54 -2.96
CA ILE A 129 -12.24 4.95 -2.02
C ILE A 129 -10.98 4.52 -2.77
N GLN A 130 -11.11 3.90 -3.94
CA GLN A 130 -9.94 3.43 -4.69
C GLN A 130 -9.01 4.56 -5.12
N GLU A 131 -9.54 5.72 -5.53
CA GLU A 131 -8.71 6.89 -5.87
C GLU A 131 -7.92 7.38 -4.65
N ALA A 132 -8.55 7.42 -3.47
CA ALA A 132 -7.87 7.77 -2.22
C ALA A 132 -6.77 6.75 -1.85
N ILE A 133 -6.98 5.46 -2.09
CA ILE A 133 -5.94 4.43 -1.90
C ILE A 133 -4.76 4.68 -2.85
N ASN A 134 -5.03 4.90 -4.14
CA ASN A 134 -4.01 5.01 -5.18
C ASN A 134 -3.02 6.17 -5.00
N ILE A 135 -3.42 7.22 -4.27
CA ILE A 135 -2.61 8.40 -3.98
C ILE A 135 -1.99 8.39 -2.59
N SER A 136 -2.41 7.45 -1.73
CA SER A 136 -1.96 7.40 -0.35
C SER A 136 -0.51 6.94 -0.29
N VAL A 137 0.18 7.33 0.77
CA VAL A 137 1.49 6.77 1.10
C VAL A 137 1.47 6.08 2.46
N VAL A 138 2.52 5.34 2.76
CA VAL A 138 2.68 4.65 4.05
C VAL A 138 2.40 5.61 5.22
N GLY A 139 1.48 5.18 6.08
CA GLY A 139 1.06 5.92 7.27
C GLY A 139 -0.16 6.83 7.09
N ASP A 140 -0.59 7.10 5.85
CA ASP A 140 -1.81 7.88 5.62
C ASP A 140 -3.06 7.17 6.18
N THR A 141 -4.05 7.99 6.51
CA THR A 141 -5.39 7.52 6.92
C THR A 141 -6.43 8.01 5.91
N ILE A 142 -7.26 7.11 5.42
CA ILE A 142 -8.43 7.42 4.61
C ILE A 142 -9.66 7.34 5.51
N GLU A 143 -10.32 8.48 5.72
CA GLU A 143 -11.56 8.60 6.47
C GLU A 143 -12.77 8.66 5.53
N VAL A 144 -13.60 7.63 5.59
CA VAL A 144 -14.79 7.47 4.77
C VAL A 144 -16.04 7.88 5.55
N HIS A 145 -16.73 8.89 5.05
CA HIS A 145 -17.99 9.39 5.58
C HIS A 145 -19.15 8.47 5.22
N PRO A 146 -20.26 8.52 5.99
CA PRO A 146 -21.44 7.71 5.74
C PRO A 146 -21.96 7.79 4.31
N GLY A 147 -22.23 6.64 3.71
CA GLY A 147 -22.59 6.50 2.31
C GLY A 147 -22.57 5.03 1.86
N THR A 148 -23.06 4.78 0.65
CA THR A 148 -22.89 3.50 -0.04
C THR A 148 -21.96 3.71 -1.22
N TYR A 149 -20.81 3.04 -1.19
CA TYR A 149 -19.77 3.08 -2.19
C TYR A 149 -19.83 1.80 -3.00
N ILE A 150 -20.24 1.90 -4.25
CA ILE A 150 -20.28 0.75 -5.16
C ILE A 150 -18.90 0.60 -5.79
N GLU A 151 -18.06 -0.21 -5.16
CA GLU A 151 -16.64 -0.35 -5.50
C GLU A 151 -16.13 -1.76 -5.15
N ASN A 152 -15.11 -2.21 -5.88
CA ASN A 152 -14.26 -3.34 -5.52
C ASN A 152 -12.85 -2.78 -5.32
N ILE A 153 -12.44 -2.65 -4.06
CA ILE A 153 -11.20 -1.94 -3.72
C ILE A 153 -10.03 -2.91 -3.56
N ASN A 154 -8.85 -2.48 -3.95
CA ASN A 154 -7.58 -3.18 -3.78
C ASN A 154 -6.60 -2.23 -3.10
N PHE A 155 -5.96 -2.71 -2.02
CA PHE A 155 -4.94 -1.93 -1.32
C PHE A 155 -3.67 -1.74 -2.13
N ASN A 156 -3.42 -2.54 -3.18
CA ASN A 156 -2.31 -2.37 -4.13
C ASN A 156 -0.93 -2.22 -3.45
N GLY A 157 -0.73 -2.91 -2.32
CA GLY A 157 0.52 -2.85 -1.55
C GLY A 157 0.62 -1.65 -0.58
N HIS A 158 -0.43 -0.85 -0.46
CA HIS A 158 -0.43 0.33 0.42
C HIS A 158 -0.63 -0.06 1.88
N SER A 159 0.35 0.30 2.71
CA SER A 159 0.29 0.20 4.17
C SER A 159 -0.37 1.44 4.79
N ILE A 160 -1.69 1.49 4.72
CA ILE A 160 -2.53 2.64 5.14
C ILE A 160 -3.66 2.20 6.07
N ILE A 161 -4.26 3.17 6.76
CA ILE A 161 -5.49 2.95 7.54
C ILE A 161 -6.68 3.40 6.70
N LEU A 162 -7.53 2.48 6.27
CA LEU A 162 -8.85 2.77 5.73
C LEU A 162 -9.89 2.63 6.84
N THR A 163 -10.58 3.72 7.16
CA THR A 163 -11.56 3.72 8.25
C THR A 163 -12.83 4.49 7.92
N SER A 164 -13.96 4.08 8.46
CA SER A 164 -15.12 4.96 8.55
C SER A 164 -14.95 5.95 9.71
N LEU A 165 -16.00 6.75 9.98
CA LEU A 165 -16.05 7.58 11.18
C LEU A 165 -16.13 6.80 12.52
N PHE A 166 -16.02 5.48 12.50
CA PHE A 166 -15.93 4.66 13.71
C PHE A 166 -14.67 4.95 14.55
N LEU A 167 -13.47 4.97 13.94
CA LEU A 167 -12.23 5.22 14.69
C LEU A 167 -12.17 6.61 15.37
N PRO A 168 -12.51 7.73 14.70
CA PRO A 168 -12.39 9.04 15.33
C PRO A 168 -13.38 9.27 16.48
N PHE A 169 -14.55 8.61 16.48
CA PHE A 169 -15.63 8.89 17.44
C PHE A 169 -16.06 7.72 18.33
N GLY A 170 -15.65 6.49 18.00
CA GLY A 170 -16.12 5.27 18.68
C GLY A 170 -17.60 4.97 18.48
N ASP A 171 -18.25 5.62 17.51
CA ASP A 171 -19.68 5.48 17.23
C ASP A 171 -19.92 4.27 16.33
N SER A 172 -20.49 3.20 16.90
CA SER A 172 -20.80 1.97 16.16
C SER A 172 -21.84 2.17 15.05
N SER A 173 -22.63 3.25 15.09
CA SER A 173 -23.57 3.56 14.02
C SER A 173 -22.86 3.88 12.68
N ALA A 174 -21.64 4.42 12.75
CA ALA A 174 -20.81 4.71 11.58
C ALA A 174 -20.49 3.45 10.76
N ILE A 175 -20.43 2.27 11.40
CA ILE A 175 -20.18 0.98 10.75
C ILE A 175 -21.35 0.61 9.84
N SER A 176 -22.56 0.74 10.36
CA SER A 176 -23.79 0.39 9.63
C SER A 176 -24.15 1.40 8.54
N SER A 177 -23.68 2.65 8.64
CA SER A 177 -23.98 3.72 7.68
C SER A 177 -22.89 3.94 6.62
N THR A 178 -21.75 3.25 6.71
CA THR A 178 -20.62 3.36 5.76
C THR A 178 -20.40 2.02 5.08
N ILE A 179 -20.91 1.89 3.87
CA ILE A 179 -21.07 0.61 3.17
C ILE A 179 -20.16 0.58 1.94
N ILE A 180 -19.32 -0.44 1.85
CA ILE A 180 -18.64 -0.83 0.61
C ILE A 180 -19.44 -1.98 0.00
N ASP A 181 -20.01 -1.76 -1.17
CA ASP A 181 -20.93 -2.67 -1.85
C ASP A 181 -20.29 -3.18 -3.15
N GLY A 182 -19.94 -4.46 -3.18
CA GLY A 182 -19.32 -5.08 -4.36
C GLY A 182 -20.27 -5.26 -5.55
N ASN A 183 -21.56 -4.96 -5.38
CA ASN A 183 -22.57 -5.01 -6.45
C ASN A 183 -22.56 -6.33 -7.24
N PHE A 184 -22.35 -7.43 -6.52
CA PHE A 184 -22.28 -8.80 -7.03
C PHE A 184 -21.20 -9.02 -8.09
N LEU A 185 -20.07 -8.33 -7.97
CA LEU A 185 -18.91 -8.49 -8.84
C LEU A 185 -17.65 -8.54 -7.98
N GLY A 186 -16.84 -9.59 -8.13
CA GLY A 186 -15.54 -9.70 -7.47
C GLY A 186 -15.57 -9.68 -5.94
N SER A 187 -14.37 -9.69 -5.35
CA SER A 187 -14.19 -9.45 -3.91
C SER A 187 -14.43 -7.97 -3.62
N VAL A 188 -15.13 -7.64 -2.54
CA VAL A 188 -15.36 -6.23 -2.17
C VAL A 188 -14.06 -5.54 -1.81
N VAL A 189 -13.18 -6.25 -1.09
CA VAL A 189 -11.86 -5.76 -0.66
C VAL A 189 -10.79 -6.81 -0.96
N THR A 190 -9.67 -6.40 -1.55
CA THR A 190 -8.55 -7.27 -1.89
C THR A 190 -7.22 -6.77 -1.30
N PHE A 191 -6.45 -7.72 -0.76
CA PHE A 191 -5.05 -7.60 -0.35
C PHE A 191 -4.25 -8.70 -1.04
N GLU A 192 -3.43 -8.35 -2.04
CA GLU A 192 -2.73 -9.35 -2.88
C GLU A 192 -1.32 -8.95 -3.29
N ASN A 193 -0.77 -7.88 -2.69
CA ASN A 193 0.51 -7.29 -3.08
C ASN A 193 1.51 -7.24 -1.91
N GLY A 194 1.33 -8.12 -0.92
CA GLY A 194 2.24 -8.24 0.23
C GLY A 194 1.93 -7.23 1.34
N GLU A 195 0.70 -6.73 1.42
CA GLU A 195 0.26 -5.86 2.48
C GLU A 195 0.48 -6.52 3.85
N ASP A 196 1.09 -5.81 4.80
CA ASP A 196 1.32 -6.29 6.15
C ASP A 196 0.24 -5.78 7.13
N ARG A 197 0.45 -6.01 8.43
CA ARG A 197 -0.53 -5.64 9.48
C ARG A 197 -0.84 -4.14 9.56
N THR A 198 -0.02 -3.30 8.93
CA THR A 198 -0.22 -1.84 8.88
C THR A 198 -1.19 -1.41 7.80
N ALA A 199 -1.54 -2.29 6.86
CA ALA A 199 -2.74 -2.14 6.04
C ALA A 199 -3.95 -2.52 6.90
N VAL A 200 -4.74 -1.51 7.27
CA VAL A 200 -5.88 -1.67 8.19
C VAL A 200 -7.17 -1.32 7.45
N ILE A 201 -8.18 -2.16 7.57
CA ILE A 201 -9.56 -1.82 7.21
C ILE A 201 -10.45 -1.93 8.44
N THR A 202 -11.14 -0.84 8.79
CA THR A 202 -11.98 -0.83 9.98
C THR A 202 -13.20 0.07 9.96
N GLY A 203 -14.30 -0.43 10.50
CA GLY A 203 -15.51 0.32 10.71
C GLY A 203 -16.46 0.32 9.49
N PHE A 204 -16.44 -0.70 8.64
CA PHE A 204 -17.29 -0.74 7.44
C PHE A 204 -18.34 -1.84 7.50
N THR A 205 -19.44 -1.63 6.77
CA THR A 205 -20.25 -2.73 6.26
C THR A 205 -19.73 -3.12 4.88
N ILE A 206 -19.30 -4.37 4.72
CA ILE A 206 -18.70 -4.93 3.50
C ILE A 206 -19.66 -6.00 2.97
N ARG A 207 -20.27 -5.77 1.80
CA ARG A 207 -21.36 -6.63 1.34
C ARG A 207 -21.45 -6.82 -0.16
N ASN A 208 -22.26 -7.82 -0.54
CA ASN A 208 -22.63 -8.14 -1.91
C ASN A 208 -21.43 -8.37 -2.84
N GLY A 209 -20.31 -8.88 -2.34
CA GLY A 209 -19.26 -9.40 -3.22
C GLY A 209 -19.66 -10.75 -3.84
N LEU A 210 -19.15 -11.02 -5.05
CA LEU A 210 -19.32 -12.29 -5.76
C LEU A 210 -18.01 -12.66 -6.46
N ALA A 211 -17.23 -13.52 -5.82
CA ALA A 211 -15.86 -13.84 -6.24
C ALA A 211 -15.61 -15.34 -6.40
N ALA A 212 -14.44 -15.72 -6.90
CA ALA A 212 -13.96 -17.09 -6.77
C ALA A 212 -13.51 -17.37 -5.32
N SER A 213 -12.75 -16.45 -4.73
CA SER A 213 -12.26 -16.54 -3.35
C SER A 213 -12.53 -15.23 -2.63
N GLY A 214 -12.99 -15.28 -1.38
CA GLY A 214 -13.12 -14.09 -0.53
C GLY A 214 -14.17 -13.12 -1.07
N GLY A 215 -15.45 -13.50 -1.02
CA GLY A 215 -16.52 -12.65 -1.55
C GLY A 215 -16.50 -11.26 -0.92
N GLY A 216 -16.43 -11.19 0.42
CA GLY A 216 -16.26 -9.92 1.13
C GLY A 216 -14.82 -9.43 1.04
N ILE A 217 -13.89 -10.21 1.60
CA ILE A 217 -12.47 -9.86 1.67
C ILE A 217 -11.61 -11.02 1.18
N TYR A 218 -10.71 -10.74 0.25
CA TYR A 218 -9.68 -11.70 -0.19
C TYR A 218 -8.29 -11.26 0.25
N CYS A 219 -7.59 -12.14 0.95
CA CYS A 219 -6.20 -11.98 1.36
C CYS A 219 -5.34 -13.05 0.68
N SER A 220 -4.46 -12.65 -0.24
CA SER A 220 -3.47 -13.50 -0.89
C SER A 220 -2.07 -13.07 -0.54
N ASN A 221 -1.27 -13.98 0.05
CA ASN A 221 0.14 -13.72 0.42
C ASN A 221 0.35 -12.40 1.20
N SER A 222 -0.68 -11.96 1.93
CA SER A 222 -0.77 -10.66 2.58
C SER A 222 -1.36 -10.86 3.98
N SER A 223 -0.94 -10.07 4.94
CA SER A 223 -1.31 -10.22 6.36
C SER A 223 -1.87 -8.92 6.96
N PRO A 224 -2.97 -8.37 6.41
CA PRO A 224 -3.58 -7.12 6.86
C PRO A 224 -4.26 -7.23 8.22
N THR A 225 -4.65 -6.09 8.78
CA THR A 225 -5.55 -6.01 9.95
C THR A 225 -6.98 -5.70 9.50
N ILE A 226 -7.90 -6.63 9.76
CA ILE A 226 -9.33 -6.50 9.46
C ILE A 226 -10.05 -6.37 10.80
N SER A 227 -10.65 -5.21 11.09
CA SER A 227 -11.25 -5.00 12.40
C SER A 227 -12.53 -4.19 12.45
N ASN A 228 -13.44 -4.52 13.37
CA ASN A 228 -14.69 -3.77 13.60
C ASN A 228 -15.52 -3.56 12.32
N ASN A 229 -15.58 -4.57 11.45
CA ASN A 229 -16.40 -4.54 10.25
C ASN A 229 -17.61 -5.45 10.40
N ILE A 230 -18.65 -5.18 9.63
CA ILE A 230 -19.78 -6.07 9.37
C ILE A 230 -19.57 -6.63 7.95
N ILE A 231 -19.16 -7.89 7.85
CA ILE A 231 -18.92 -8.60 6.59
C ILE A 231 -20.13 -9.50 6.33
N VAL A 232 -20.97 -9.10 5.38
CA VAL A 232 -22.33 -9.62 5.28
C VAL A 232 -22.83 -9.82 3.86
N ARG A 233 -23.56 -10.91 3.58
CA ARG A 233 -24.18 -11.19 2.27
C ARG A 233 -23.17 -11.20 1.12
N ASN A 234 -21.99 -11.73 1.36
CA ASN A 234 -21.00 -11.96 0.33
C ASN A 234 -21.03 -13.42 -0.12
N SER A 235 -20.64 -13.66 -1.38
CA SER A 235 -20.66 -14.98 -2.00
C SER A 235 -19.32 -15.31 -2.67
N ALA A 236 -18.82 -16.53 -2.49
CA ALA A 236 -17.65 -17.01 -3.21
C ALA A 236 -17.69 -18.54 -3.45
N LEU A 237 -16.70 -19.10 -4.17
CA LEU A 237 -16.48 -20.55 -4.17
C LEU A 237 -15.77 -20.99 -2.87
N GLU A 238 -14.89 -20.15 -2.35
CA GLU A 238 -14.14 -20.36 -1.10
C GLU A 238 -14.12 -19.06 -0.28
N GLY A 239 -14.48 -19.13 1.00
CA GLY A 239 -14.47 -17.95 1.88
C GLY A 239 -15.51 -16.91 1.46
N GLY A 240 -16.80 -17.21 1.66
CA GLY A 240 -17.88 -16.28 1.30
C GLY A 240 -17.67 -14.89 1.91
N GLY A 241 -17.39 -14.84 3.22
CA GLY A 241 -17.02 -13.62 3.92
C GLY A 241 -15.55 -13.23 3.71
N VAL A 242 -14.63 -14.08 4.18
CA VAL A 242 -13.17 -13.85 4.15
C VAL A 242 -12.46 -15.09 3.61
N SER A 243 -11.52 -14.90 2.68
CA SER A 243 -10.63 -15.98 2.23
C SER A 243 -9.17 -15.61 2.52
N CYS A 244 -8.45 -16.52 3.18
CA CYS A 244 -7.02 -16.43 3.43
C CYS A 244 -6.28 -17.48 2.59
N ASP A 245 -5.39 -17.03 1.71
CA ASP A 245 -4.60 -17.86 0.82
C ASP A 245 -3.10 -17.52 0.95
N GLY A 246 -2.32 -18.40 1.61
CA GLY A 246 -0.95 -18.07 2.00
C GLY A 246 -0.86 -16.83 2.90
N ALA A 247 -1.92 -16.53 3.65
CA ALA A 247 -2.16 -15.26 4.30
C ALA A 247 -2.36 -15.42 5.81
N ASN A 248 -1.90 -14.46 6.60
CA ASN A 248 -2.03 -14.48 8.06
C ASN A 248 -2.64 -13.18 8.61
N PRO A 249 -3.84 -12.78 8.16
CA PRO A 249 -4.47 -11.56 8.63
C PRO A 249 -4.79 -11.63 10.13
N THR A 250 -4.83 -10.45 10.76
CA THR A 250 -5.41 -10.29 12.10
C THR A 250 -6.86 -9.86 11.95
N ILE A 251 -7.79 -10.70 12.40
CA ILE A 251 -9.24 -10.49 12.30
C ILE A 251 -9.77 -10.27 13.72
N THR A 252 -10.26 -9.06 14.02
CA THR A 252 -10.70 -8.74 15.39
C THR A 252 -11.92 -7.82 15.47
N GLY A 253 -12.86 -8.12 16.37
CA GLY A 253 -14.04 -7.26 16.55
C GLY A 253 -15.01 -7.27 15.37
N ASN A 254 -14.91 -8.22 14.45
CA ASN A 254 -15.78 -8.26 13.27
C ASN A 254 -17.07 -9.04 13.54
N THR A 255 -18.10 -8.72 12.78
CA THR A 255 -19.30 -9.55 12.60
C THR A 255 -19.26 -10.10 11.19
N ILE A 256 -19.10 -11.41 11.04
CA ILE A 256 -19.10 -12.15 9.78
C ILE A 256 -20.38 -12.98 9.78
N THR A 257 -21.32 -12.66 8.90
CA THR A 257 -22.65 -13.28 8.91
C THR A 257 -23.36 -13.26 7.57
N GLU A 258 -24.26 -14.21 7.33
CA GLU A 258 -25.04 -14.31 6.09
C GLU A 258 -24.17 -14.38 4.81
N ASN A 259 -22.92 -14.85 4.92
CA ASN A 259 -22.07 -15.09 3.78
C ASN A 259 -22.22 -16.53 3.28
N THR A 260 -22.05 -16.72 1.98
CA THR A 260 -22.25 -18.02 1.33
C THR A 260 -21.01 -18.42 0.55
N SER A 261 -20.63 -19.69 0.68
CA SER A 261 -19.61 -20.33 -0.12
C SER A 261 -20.22 -21.53 -0.85
N ASP A 262 -19.92 -21.68 -2.14
CA ASP A 262 -20.37 -22.86 -2.90
C ASP A 262 -19.57 -24.12 -2.55
N SER A 263 -18.41 -24.00 -1.89
CA SER A 263 -17.56 -25.13 -1.52
C SER A 263 -17.11 -25.09 -0.06
N LEU A 264 -16.18 -24.21 0.30
CA LEU A 264 -15.48 -24.25 1.58
C LEU A 264 -15.56 -22.91 2.31
N GLY A 265 -15.86 -22.92 3.61
CA GLY A 265 -15.78 -21.71 4.45
C GLY A 265 -16.79 -20.64 4.05
N GLY A 266 -18.03 -20.73 4.51
CA GLY A 266 -19.05 -19.71 4.23
C GLY A 266 -18.66 -18.36 4.82
N GLY A 267 -18.26 -18.35 6.10
CA GLY A 267 -17.73 -17.18 6.78
C GLY A 267 -16.26 -16.96 6.44
N ILE A 268 -15.39 -17.90 6.83
CA ILE A 268 -13.94 -17.79 6.68
C ILE A 268 -13.36 -19.08 6.05
N PHE A 269 -12.54 -18.92 5.02
CA PHE A 269 -11.70 -19.98 4.47
C PHE A 269 -10.22 -19.71 4.77
N CYS A 270 -9.48 -20.74 5.19
CA CYS A 270 -8.03 -20.71 5.38
C CYS A 270 -7.38 -21.82 4.55
N GLY A 271 -6.61 -21.44 3.54
CA GLY A 271 -5.88 -22.35 2.65
C GLY A 271 -4.38 -22.03 2.57
N ASN A 272 -3.59 -23.00 2.10
CA ASN A 272 -2.18 -22.81 1.75
C ASN A 272 -1.32 -22.28 2.91
N SER A 273 -1.35 -22.97 4.06
CA SER A 273 -0.60 -22.60 5.28
C SER A 273 -0.99 -21.24 5.86
N SER A 274 -2.26 -20.88 5.76
CA SER A 274 -2.82 -19.66 6.37
C SER A 274 -3.13 -19.87 7.85
N ASN A 275 -2.57 -19.03 8.71
CA ASN A 275 -2.73 -19.08 10.17
C ASN A 275 -3.23 -17.73 10.70
N PRO A 276 -4.44 -17.28 10.31
CA PRO A 276 -4.96 -16.02 10.79
C PRO A 276 -5.17 -16.05 12.31
N ILE A 277 -5.05 -14.87 12.93
CA ILE A 277 -5.38 -14.66 14.33
C ILE A 277 -6.79 -14.06 14.37
N ILE A 278 -7.74 -14.81 14.93
CA ILE A 278 -9.16 -14.43 15.00
C ILE A 278 -9.53 -14.25 16.47
N THR A 279 -9.94 -13.04 16.84
CA THR A 279 -10.26 -12.72 18.24
C THR A 279 -11.50 -11.85 18.34
N ASN A 280 -12.29 -12.01 19.40
CA ASN A 280 -13.44 -11.13 19.65
C ASN A 280 -14.34 -10.95 18.43
N THR A 281 -14.55 -12.02 17.67
CA THR A 281 -15.25 -11.98 16.37
C THR A 281 -16.48 -12.87 16.45
N LEU A 282 -17.57 -12.41 15.84
CA LEU A 282 -18.78 -13.20 15.64
C LEU A 282 -18.73 -13.81 14.22
N VAL A 283 -18.81 -15.12 14.11
CA VAL A 283 -18.96 -15.85 12.84
C VAL A 283 -20.21 -16.71 12.96
N TRP A 284 -21.27 -16.31 12.26
CA TRP A 284 -22.61 -16.85 12.51
C TRP A 284 -23.52 -16.74 11.31
N ASN A 285 -24.34 -17.75 11.07
CA ASN A 285 -25.32 -17.81 9.99
C ASN A 285 -24.67 -17.64 8.62
N ASP A 286 -23.45 -18.16 8.46
CA ASP A 286 -22.83 -18.34 7.16
C ASP A 286 -23.19 -19.75 6.60
N SER A 287 -22.93 -20.00 5.32
CA SER A 287 -23.30 -21.27 4.67
C SER A 287 -22.23 -21.74 3.70
N ALA A 288 -21.90 -23.04 3.74
CA ALA A 288 -21.04 -23.71 2.76
C ALA A 288 -21.38 -25.19 2.60
N GLU A 289 -20.86 -25.84 1.55
CA GLU A 289 -20.89 -27.31 1.46
C GLU A 289 -20.10 -27.94 2.61
N VAL A 290 -18.93 -27.38 2.94
CA VAL A 290 -18.09 -27.81 4.06
C VAL A 290 -17.60 -26.61 4.87
N GLY A 291 -17.86 -26.67 6.19
CA GLY A 291 -17.42 -25.64 7.13
C GLY A 291 -18.14 -24.30 6.91
N SER A 292 -19.44 -24.27 7.23
CA SER A 292 -20.28 -23.07 7.06
C SER A 292 -19.66 -21.82 7.66
N GLU A 293 -19.23 -21.86 8.92
CA GLU A 293 -18.62 -20.69 9.55
C GLU A 293 -17.16 -20.54 9.19
N ILE A 294 -16.37 -21.59 9.45
CA ILE A 294 -14.93 -21.58 9.25
C ILE A 294 -14.50 -22.92 8.65
N PHE A 295 -13.70 -22.85 7.59
CA PHE A 295 -12.98 -23.99 7.05
C PHE A 295 -11.47 -23.70 7.03
N ALA A 296 -10.68 -24.66 7.50
CA ALA A 296 -9.22 -24.63 7.37
C ALA A 296 -8.75 -25.92 6.68
N ASP A 297 -7.91 -25.77 5.67
CA ASP A 297 -7.31 -26.92 5.00
C ASP A 297 -6.32 -27.66 5.93
N GLY A 298 -5.83 -28.82 5.50
CA GLY A 298 -4.92 -29.64 6.31
C GLY A 298 -3.55 -29.01 6.59
N THR A 299 -3.25 -27.85 6.01
CA THR A 299 -1.99 -27.11 6.21
C THR A 299 -2.17 -25.85 7.05
N SER A 300 -3.41 -25.45 7.32
CA SER A 300 -3.77 -24.19 7.94
C SER A 300 -4.21 -24.39 9.39
N ILE A 301 -3.73 -23.53 10.29
CA ILE A 301 -3.98 -23.63 11.74
C ILE A 301 -4.43 -22.25 12.25
N PRO A 302 -5.68 -21.83 11.98
CA PRO A 302 -6.17 -20.55 12.47
C PRO A 302 -6.26 -20.55 14.01
N ASN A 303 -5.82 -19.45 14.63
CA ASN A 303 -5.88 -19.28 16.07
C ASN A 303 -7.11 -18.45 16.44
N ILE A 304 -8.16 -19.11 16.93
CA ILE A 304 -9.44 -18.47 17.27
C ILE A 304 -9.65 -18.47 18.77
N THR A 305 -9.80 -17.29 19.37
CA THR A 305 -10.06 -17.13 20.81
C THR A 305 -11.08 -16.03 21.08
N TYR A 306 -11.75 -16.10 22.22
CA TYR A 306 -12.74 -15.12 22.68
C TYR A 306 -13.79 -14.76 21.62
N SER A 307 -14.16 -15.72 20.78
CA SER A 307 -15.04 -15.51 19.62
C SER A 307 -16.33 -16.29 19.77
N ASN A 308 -17.39 -15.85 19.11
CA ASN A 308 -18.65 -16.56 19.05
C ASN A 308 -18.79 -17.19 17.66
N VAL A 309 -18.76 -18.53 17.59
CA VAL A 309 -18.74 -19.26 16.32
C VAL A 309 -19.90 -20.25 16.32
N GLN A 310 -20.79 -20.17 15.34
CA GLN A 310 -21.93 -21.08 15.22
C GLN A 310 -21.46 -22.53 15.05
N GLY A 311 -22.00 -23.43 15.86
CA GLY A 311 -21.57 -24.83 15.89
C GLY A 311 -20.24 -25.05 16.63
N GLY A 312 -19.66 -23.97 17.18
CA GLY A 312 -18.49 -23.97 18.04
C GLY A 312 -17.15 -24.05 17.31
N TRP A 313 -16.11 -23.55 17.97
CA TRP A 313 -14.72 -23.73 17.56
C TRP A 313 -13.80 -23.85 18.77
N SER A 314 -12.80 -24.72 18.71
CA SER A 314 -11.89 -24.93 19.82
C SER A 314 -10.98 -23.72 20.05
N GLY A 315 -10.90 -23.25 21.30
CA GLY A 315 -10.08 -22.09 21.62
C GLY A 315 -10.46 -21.48 22.96
N MET A 316 -9.53 -20.75 23.56
CA MET A 316 -9.76 -20.09 24.84
C MET A 316 -10.88 -19.06 24.71
N GLY A 317 -11.89 -19.15 25.57
CA GLY A 317 -12.96 -18.16 25.66
C GLY A 317 -13.96 -18.17 24.49
N ASN A 318 -13.86 -19.13 23.56
CA ASN A 318 -14.84 -19.25 22.50
C ASN A 318 -16.19 -19.73 23.07
N ILE A 319 -17.27 -19.24 22.45
CA ILE A 319 -18.64 -19.61 22.77
C ILE A 319 -19.38 -20.00 21.48
N ASP A 320 -20.49 -20.71 21.65
CA ASP A 320 -21.46 -21.04 20.59
C ASP A 320 -22.84 -20.68 21.17
N CYS A 321 -23.21 -19.41 21.01
CA CYS A 321 -24.41 -18.86 21.62
C CYS A 321 -25.10 -17.95 20.61
N ASP A 322 -26.40 -18.17 20.38
CA ASP A 322 -27.19 -17.34 19.47
C ASP A 322 -27.01 -15.85 19.83
N PRO A 323 -26.53 -15.02 18.88
CA PRO A 323 -26.27 -13.60 19.13
C PRO A 323 -27.55 -12.75 19.19
N PHE A 324 -28.73 -13.32 18.88
CA PHE A 324 -30.02 -12.61 18.84
C PHE A 324 -30.00 -11.37 17.93
N PHE A 325 -29.60 -11.54 16.67
CA PHE A 325 -29.65 -10.46 15.69
C PHE A 325 -31.05 -9.80 15.67
N CYS A 326 -31.08 -8.46 15.70
CA CYS A 326 -32.34 -7.72 15.59
C CYS A 326 -32.82 -7.77 14.13
N SER A 327 -34.10 -8.09 13.95
CA SER A 327 -34.80 -8.10 12.65
C SER A 327 -35.19 -6.70 12.17
#